data_AF-A0A961EUL9-F1
#
_entry.id   AF-A0A961EUL9-F1
#
_cell.length_a   1.000
_cell.length_b   1.000
_cell.length_c   1.000
_cell.angle_alpha   90.00
_cell.angle_beta   90.00
_cell.angle_gamma   90.00
#
_symmetry.space_group_name_H-M   'P 1'
#
loop_
_entity.id
_entity.type
_entity.pdbx_description
1 polymer ?
#
loop_
_entity_poly.entity_id
_entity_poly.type
_entity_poly.pdbx_seq_one_letter_code
_entity_poly.pdbx_strand_id
1 'polypeptide(L)'
;METLQSQLSTGYAPIPGIHDELMDSHGVMRPHYEFLISSLDSLGPDRLASRQQEAYRLLKENGVTYSIYGSPSGENRIWPLDLIPVVIPSDDWAPLERGLTQRAELLDLILRDLFNERSILYEKKIPA
;
A
#
# COMPACT_ATOMS: atom_id res chain seq x y z
N MET A 1 8.70 -0.41 31.86
CA MET A 1 7.78 -0.14 30.75
C MET A 1 7.16 -1.47 30.39
N GLU A 2 5.93 -1.71 30.87
CA GLU A 2 5.19 -2.91 30.52
C GLU A 2 4.85 -2.86 29.02
N THR A 3 5.34 -3.83 28.26
CA THR A 3 4.88 -4.10 26.90
C THR A 3 3.38 -4.35 26.95
N LEU A 4 2.57 -3.41 26.45
CA LEU A 4 1.15 -3.62 26.21
C LEU A 4 1.01 -4.80 25.23
N GLN A 5 0.62 -5.96 25.74
CA GLN A 5 0.19 -7.07 24.89
C GLN A 5 -1.14 -6.66 24.24
N SER A 6 -1.07 -6.27 22.97
CA SER A 6 -2.25 -6.01 22.16
C SER A 6 -3.09 -7.27 22.00
N GLN A 7 -4.41 -7.13 22.16
CA GLN A 7 -5.34 -8.23 21.91
C GLN A 7 -5.46 -8.54 20.42
N LEU A 8 -5.30 -7.53 19.55
CA LEU A 8 -5.37 -7.69 18.09
C LEU A 8 -4.20 -8.47 17.49
N SER A 9 -2.99 -8.34 18.05
CA SER A 9 -1.83 -9.10 17.58
C SER A 9 -1.72 -10.50 18.21
N THR A 10 -2.58 -10.84 19.17
CA THR A 10 -2.50 -12.11 19.89
C THR A 10 -2.89 -13.26 18.95
N GLY A 11 -1.94 -14.17 18.71
CA GLY A 11 -2.13 -15.32 17.81
C GLY A 11 -1.82 -15.04 16.34
N TYR A 12 -1.39 -13.81 16.00
CA TYR A 12 -0.84 -13.51 14.69
C TYR A 12 0.54 -14.15 14.52
N ALA A 13 0.75 -14.88 13.42
CA ALA A 13 2.03 -15.49 13.09
C ALA A 13 2.41 -15.11 11.65
N PRO A 14 3.60 -14.52 11.44
CA PRO A 14 4.07 -14.18 10.09
C PRO A 14 4.28 -15.46 9.26
N ILE A 15 4.07 -15.35 7.95
CA ILE A 15 4.27 -16.49 7.05
C ILE A 15 5.78 -16.76 6.92
N PRO A 16 6.25 -18.00 7.16
CA PRO A 16 7.68 -18.31 7.10
C PRO A 16 8.30 -17.95 5.75
N GLY A 17 9.39 -17.20 5.78
CA GLY A 17 10.15 -16.79 4.58
C GLY A 17 9.57 -15.60 3.81
N ILE A 18 8.49 -14.98 4.29
CA ILE A 18 7.89 -13.78 3.70
C ILE A 18 8.15 -12.59 4.63
N HIS A 19 8.45 -11.43 4.06
CA HIS A 19 8.58 -10.20 4.83
C HIS A 19 7.21 -9.80 5.39
N ASP A 20 7.18 -9.49 6.69
CA ASP A 20 5.98 -9.05 7.40
C ASP A 20 6.16 -7.60 7.85
N GLU A 21 5.14 -6.78 7.56
CA GLU A 21 5.15 -5.36 7.88
C GLU A 21 4.90 -5.14 9.39
N LEU A 22 4.10 -5.99 10.04
CA LEU A 22 3.77 -5.85 11.45
C LEU A 22 4.83 -6.47 12.35
N MET A 23 5.34 -7.64 11.99
CA MET A 23 6.27 -8.44 12.79
C MET A 23 7.67 -8.49 12.16
N ASP A 24 8.71 -8.52 12.99
CA ASP A 24 10.07 -8.78 12.55
C ASP A 24 10.35 -10.30 12.39
N SER A 25 11.58 -10.64 11.98
CA SER A 25 12.02 -12.03 11.81
C SER A 25 12.05 -12.84 13.10
N HIS A 26 11.96 -12.19 14.25
CA HIS A 26 11.91 -12.82 15.57
C HIS A 26 10.46 -12.93 16.10
N GLY A 27 9.47 -12.49 15.32
CA GLY A 27 8.06 -12.48 15.71
C GLY A 27 7.72 -11.35 16.69
N VAL A 28 8.56 -10.31 16.76
CA VAL A 28 8.33 -9.13 17.59
C VAL A 28 7.69 -8.02 16.75
N MET A 29 6.68 -7.34 17.29
CA MET A 29 6.02 -6.24 16.61
C MET A 29 7.00 -5.10 16.34
N ARG A 30 6.98 -4.56 15.11
CA ARG A 30 7.83 -3.42 14.74
C ARG A 30 7.40 -2.16 15.49
N PRO A 31 8.34 -1.33 15.99
CA PRO A 31 8.01 -0.17 16.82
C PRO A 31 7.07 0.85 16.16
N HIS A 32 7.19 1.05 14.84
CA HIS A 32 6.36 2.02 14.13
C HIS A 32 4.88 1.61 14.04
N TYR A 33 4.54 0.35 14.32
CA TYR A 33 3.16 -0.13 14.41
C TYR A 33 2.53 0.06 15.80
N GLU A 34 3.31 0.34 16.85
CA GLU A 34 2.82 0.41 18.24
C GLU A 34 1.66 1.39 18.40
N PHE A 35 1.82 2.61 17.88
CA PHE A 35 0.78 3.63 17.94
C PHE A 35 -0.51 3.19 17.23
N LEU A 36 -0.39 2.62 16.02
CA LEU A 36 -1.53 2.16 15.25
C LEU A 36 -2.27 1.05 16.00
N ILE A 37 -1.56 0.00 16.43
CA ILE A 37 -2.16 -1.15 17.11
C ILE A 37 -2.81 -0.73 18.43
N SER A 38 -2.16 0.11 19.24
CA SER A 38 -2.74 0.63 20.47
C SER A 38 -4.03 1.45 20.22
N SER A 39 -4.06 2.20 19.11
CA SER A 39 -5.23 2.99 18.72
C SER A 39 -6.37 2.07 18.28
N LEU A 40 -6.07 1.02 17.53
CA LEU A 40 -7.06 0.02 17.09
C LEU A 40 -7.61 -0.77 18.27
N ASP A 41 -6.76 -1.19 19.22
CA ASP A 41 -7.18 -1.85 20.46
C ASP A 41 -8.13 -0.95 21.27
N SER A 42 -7.79 0.34 21.40
CA SER A 42 -8.63 1.32 22.12
C SER A 42 -9.97 1.57 21.44
N LEU A 43 -10.02 1.43 20.11
CA LEU A 43 -11.24 1.63 19.33
C LEU A 43 -12.20 0.45 19.51
N GLY A 44 -11.66 -0.78 19.57
CA GLY A 44 -12.42 -2.00 19.73
C GLY A 44 -13.12 -2.49 18.46
N PRO A 45 -13.50 -3.78 18.42
CA PRO A 45 -13.97 -4.45 17.21
C PRO A 45 -15.29 -3.87 16.67
N ASP A 46 -16.24 -3.52 17.54
CA ASP A 46 -17.55 -3.00 17.12
C ASP A 46 -17.43 -1.67 16.37
N ARG A 47 -16.55 -0.79 16.85
CA ARG A 47 -16.30 0.50 16.19
C ARG A 47 -15.51 0.31 14.90
N LEU A 48 -14.57 -0.63 14.84
CA LEU A 48 -13.87 -0.96 13.59
C LEU A 48 -14.84 -1.47 12.52
N ALA A 49 -15.75 -2.38 12.87
CA ALA A 49 -16.78 -2.87 11.95
C ALA A 49 -17.70 -1.73 11.46
N SER A 50 -18.10 -0.82 12.36
CA SER A 50 -18.88 0.36 12.00
C SER A 50 -18.11 1.28 11.04
N ARG A 51 -16.80 1.51 11.25
CA ARG A 51 -15.96 2.29 10.33
C ARG A 51 -15.81 1.62 8.97
N GLN A 52 -15.82 0.29 8.92
CA GLN A 52 -15.68 -0.45 7.66
C GLN A 52 -16.94 -0.30 6.82
N GLN A 53 -18.10 -0.43 7.45
CA GLN A 53 -19.39 -0.19 6.81
C GLN A 53 -19.51 1.25 6.31
N GLU A 54 -19.05 2.22 7.11
CA GLU A 54 -19.05 3.63 6.73
C GLU A 54 -18.13 3.91 5.54
N ALA A 55 -16.91 3.37 5.54
CA ALA A 55 -15.99 3.49 4.42
C ALA A 55 -16.59 2.90 3.14
N TYR A 56 -17.24 1.74 3.22
CA TYR A 56 -17.93 1.12 2.08
C TYR A 56 -19.07 1.98 1.55
N ARG A 57 -19.87 2.58 2.44
CA ARG A 57 -20.93 3.52 2.09
C ARG A 57 -20.38 4.74 1.36
N LEU A 58 -19.31 5.34 1.89
CA LEU A 58 -18.66 6.50 1.27
C LEU A 58 -18.08 6.16 -0.12
N LEU A 59 -17.46 5.01 -0.30
CA LEU A 59 -16.95 4.58 -1.61
C LEU A 59 -18.08 4.43 -2.62
N LYS A 60 -19.21 3.85 -2.20
CA LYS A 60 -20.40 3.72 -3.05
C LYS A 60 -21.00 5.08 -3.42
N GLU A 61 -21.14 5.98 -2.45
CA GLU A 61 -21.71 7.33 -2.64
C GLU A 61 -20.84 8.20 -3.55
N ASN A 62 -19.51 8.07 -3.46
CA ASN A 62 -18.56 8.80 -4.30
C ASN A 62 -18.28 8.13 -5.66
N GLY A 63 -18.95 7.02 -5.96
CA GLY A 63 -18.75 6.29 -7.22
C GLY A 63 -17.33 5.75 -7.39
N VAL A 64 -16.62 5.45 -6.29
CA VAL A 64 -15.27 4.89 -6.33
C VAL A 64 -15.36 3.41 -6.70
N THR A 65 -15.36 3.16 -8.01
CA THR A 65 -15.51 1.83 -8.60
C THR A 65 -14.36 1.49 -9.54
N TYR A 66 -14.05 0.20 -9.68
CA TYR A 66 -13.22 -0.31 -10.75
C TYR A 66 -14.04 -1.14 -11.74
N SER A 67 -13.70 -1.05 -13.02
CA SER A 67 -14.36 -1.80 -14.08
C SER A 67 -13.72 -3.18 -14.22
N ILE A 68 -14.54 -4.22 -14.29
CA ILE A 68 -14.06 -5.58 -14.58
C ILE A 68 -13.96 -5.72 -16.10
N TYR A 69 -12.74 -5.59 -16.62
CA TYR A 69 -12.45 -5.90 -18.01
C TYR A 69 -12.73 -7.38 -18.29
N GLY A 70 -13.66 -7.66 -19.21
CA GLY A 70 -14.04 -9.01 -19.64
C GLY A 70 -15.38 -9.53 -19.12
N SER A 71 -16.11 -8.78 -18.27
CA SER A 71 -17.50 -9.14 -17.93
C SER A 71 -18.46 -8.71 -19.05
N PRO A 72 -19.37 -9.59 -19.54
CA PRO A 72 -20.35 -9.25 -20.58
C PRO A 72 -21.25 -8.06 -20.22
N SER A 73 -21.42 -7.79 -18.92
CA SER A 73 -22.32 -6.78 -18.37
C SER A 73 -21.67 -5.41 -18.10
N GLY A 74 -20.35 -5.26 -18.28
CA GLY A 74 -19.66 -4.01 -17.93
C GLY A 74 -19.80 -3.65 -16.44
N GLU A 75 -19.91 -4.66 -15.57
CA GLU A 75 -20.13 -4.47 -14.14
C GLU A 75 -19.00 -3.68 -13.47
N ASN A 76 -19.40 -2.60 -12.80
CA ASN A 76 -18.55 -1.83 -11.91
C ASN A 76 -18.63 -2.41 -10.50
N ARG A 77 -17.49 -2.71 -9.88
CA ARG A 77 -17.42 -3.10 -8.47
C ARG A 77 -16.87 -1.96 -7.62
N ILE A 78 -17.39 -1.85 -6.40
CA ILE A 78 -16.85 -0.93 -5.40
C ILE A 78 -15.40 -1.33 -5.11
N TRP A 79 -14.53 -0.34 -5.03
CA TRP A 79 -13.12 -0.55 -4.69
C TRP A 79 -12.98 -1.23 -3.33
N PRO A 80 -12.25 -2.36 -3.20
CA PRO A 80 -12.02 -2.99 -1.92
C PRO A 80 -11.00 -2.16 -1.13
N LEU A 81 -11.47 -1.46 -0.11
CA LEU A 81 -10.62 -0.68 0.79
C LEU A 81 -10.42 -1.43 2.10
N ASP A 82 -9.17 -1.66 2.47
CA ASP A 82 -8.80 -2.07 3.82
C ASP A 82 -8.72 -0.83 4.73
N LEU A 83 -9.20 -0.97 5.96
CA LEU A 83 -9.10 0.09 6.97
C LEU A 83 -7.73 0.16 7.63
N ILE A 84 -6.96 -0.92 7.59
CA ILE A 84 -5.67 -0.99 8.24
C ILE A 84 -4.61 -0.46 7.26
N PRO A 85 -3.96 0.69 7.56
CA PRO A 85 -2.95 1.23 6.68
C PRO A 85 -1.65 0.41 6.79
N VAL A 86 -0.89 0.40 5.69
CA VAL A 86 0.52 0.02 5.74
C VAL A 86 1.32 1.21 6.26
N VAL A 87 2.04 1.02 7.37
CA VAL A 87 2.82 2.08 8.01
C VAL A 87 4.23 2.04 7.48
N ILE A 88 4.68 3.12 6.83
CA ILE A 88 6.04 3.23 6.30
C ILE A 88 6.78 4.30 7.11
N PRO A 89 7.86 3.96 7.82
CA PRO A 89 8.70 4.94 8.52
C PRO A 89 9.28 5.99 7.58
N SER A 90 9.46 7.22 8.06
CA SER A 90 10.02 8.30 7.24
C SER A 90 11.42 8.00 6.71
N ASP A 91 12.25 7.31 7.51
CA ASP A 91 13.60 6.91 7.12
C ASP A 91 13.61 5.86 5.99
N ASP A 92 12.58 5.02 5.93
CA ASP A 92 12.38 4.05 4.84
C ASP A 92 11.74 4.72 3.62
N TRP A 93 10.83 5.67 3.83
CA TRP A 93 10.16 6.41 2.76
C TRP A 93 11.09 7.35 1.99
N ALA A 94 11.98 8.07 2.67
CA ALA A 94 12.84 9.07 2.06
C ALA A 94 13.70 8.55 0.87
N PRO A 95 14.40 7.40 0.97
CA PRO A 95 15.12 6.84 -0.18
C PRO A 95 14.18 6.29 -1.25
N LEU A 96 13.00 5.75 -0.88
CA LEU A 96 12.00 5.27 -1.83
C LEU A 96 11.45 6.41 -2.68
N GLU A 97 11.02 7.50 -2.04
CA GLU A 97 10.52 8.71 -2.68
C GLU A 97 11.53 9.25 -3.69
N ARG A 98 12.79 9.46 -3.26
CA ARG A 98 13.87 9.90 -4.14
C ARG A 98 14.05 8.99 -5.35
N GLY A 99 14.03 7.67 -5.13
CA GLY A 99 14.16 6.68 -6.19
C GLY A 99 12.96 6.63 -7.13
N LEU A 100 11.75 6.89 -6.64
CA LEU A 100 10.53 6.98 -7.43
C LEU A 100 10.53 8.24 -8.30
N THR A 101 10.87 9.40 -7.74
CA THR A 101 10.98 10.66 -8.48
C THR A 101 12.01 10.54 -9.60
N GLN A 102 13.21 10.02 -9.31
CA GLN A 102 14.25 9.81 -10.32
C GLN A 102 13.77 8.90 -11.45
N ARG A 103 13.09 7.78 -11.12
CA ARG A 103 12.60 6.85 -12.14
C ARG A 103 11.48 7.46 -12.98
N ALA A 104 10.57 8.22 -12.37
CA ALA A 104 9.52 8.92 -13.10
C ALA A 104 10.11 9.90 -14.11
N GLU A 105 11.12 10.69 -13.71
CA GLU A 105 11.82 11.61 -14.60
C GLU A 105 12.55 10.87 -15.73
N LEU A 106 13.26 9.80 -15.41
CA LEU A 106 13.94 8.99 -16.42
C LEU A 106 12.96 8.41 -17.44
N LEU A 107 11.83 7.86 -16.99
CA LEU A 107 10.80 7.29 -17.87
C LEU A 107 10.14 8.36 -18.75
N ASP A 108 9.88 9.55 -18.22
CA ASP A 108 9.36 10.69 -19.01
C ASP A 108 10.36 11.11 -20.10
N LEU A 109 11.65 11.23 -19.77
CA LEU A 109 12.69 11.57 -20.73
C LEU A 109 12.84 10.50 -21.83
N ILE A 110 12.82 9.21 -21.46
CA ILE A 110 12.84 8.10 -22.42
C ILE A 110 11.63 8.19 -23.36
N LEU A 111 10.43 8.39 -22.80
CA LEU A 111 9.20 8.47 -23.60
C LEU A 111 9.28 9.64 -24.59
N ARG A 112 9.73 10.81 -24.13
CA ARG A 112 9.91 12.00 -24.98
C ARG A 112 10.92 11.76 -26.10
N ASP A 113 12.05 11.11 -25.82
CA ASP A 113 13.03 10.82 -26.87
C ASP A 113 12.48 9.84 -27.91
N LEU A 114 11.84 8.74 -27.47
CA LEU A 114 11.27 7.73 -28.36
C LEU A 114 10.23 8.27 -29.34
N PHE A 115 9.42 9.23 -28.90
CA PHE A 115 8.42 9.89 -29.73
C PHE A 115 8.95 11.05 -30.57
N ASN A 116 10.23 11.44 -30.41
CA ASN A 116 10.85 12.53 -31.15
C ASN A 116 12.16 12.08 -31.84
N GLU A 117 13.31 12.51 -31.32
CA GLU A 117 14.63 12.36 -31.95
C GLU A 117 15.13 10.91 -31.97
N ARG A 118 14.62 10.07 -31.07
CA ARG A 118 15.01 8.65 -30.91
C ARG A 118 16.52 8.48 -30.73
N SER A 119 17.16 9.46 -30.10
CA SER A 119 18.61 9.51 -29.89
C SER A 119 19.09 8.26 -29.14
N ILE A 120 18.32 7.78 -28.15
CA ILE A 120 18.71 6.63 -27.33
C ILE A 120 18.72 5.30 -28.10
N LEU A 121 17.96 5.21 -29.21
CA LEU A 121 17.98 4.06 -30.12
C LEU A 121 19.22 4.12 -31.04
N TYR A 122 19.49 5.28 -31.63
CA TYR A 122 20.64 5.46 -32.52
C TYR A 122 21.97 5.37 -31.77
N GLU A 123 22.03 5.86 -30.54
CA GLU A 123 23.16 5.72 -29.62
C GLU A 123 23.25 4.33 -28.98
N LYS A 124 22.29 3.44 -29.25
CA LYS A 124 22.24 2.06 -28.73
C LYS A 124 22.27 1.98 -27.21
N LYS A 125 21.69 2.97 -26.52
CA LYS A 125 21.45 2.92 -25.07
C LYS A 125 20.37 1.88 -24.73
N ILE A 126 19.46 1.64 -25.67
CA ILE A 126 18.49 0.55 -25.65
C ILE A 126 18.41 -0.09 -27.06
N PRO A 127 17.95 -1.36 -27.18
CA PRO A 127 17.76 -2.02 -28.48
C PRO A 127 16.68 -1.34 -29.33
N ALA A 128 16.83 -1.44 -30.66
CA ALA A 128 15.87 -0.98 -31.65
C ALA A 128 14.83 -2.04 -32.02
#